data_AF-A0A539EM17-F1
#
_entry.id   AF-A0A539EM17-F1
#
_cell.length_a   1.000
_cell.length_b   1.000
_cell.length_c   1.000
_cell.angle_alpha   90.00
_cell.angle_beta   90.00
_cell.angle_gamma   90.00
#
_symmetry.space_group_name_H-M   'P 1'
#
loop_
_entity.id
_entity.type
_entity.pdbx_description
1 polymer ?
#
loop_
_entity_poly.entity_id
_entity_poly.type
_entity_poly.pdbx_seq_one_letter_code
_entity_poly.pdbx_strand_id
1 'polypeptide(L)'
;MNEHAALAARVLEVLTGPGASRAGLTAWELKMRLKAPHTALHIALGMLVERGAVTLTPAELTLLVQPAGATVPKTPSQLTA
;
A
#
# COMPACT_ATOMS: atom_id res chain seq x y z
N MET A 1 14.58 -10.43 -14.36
CA MET A 1 14.10 -9.32 -13.50
C MET A 1 13.17 -9.92 -12.46
N ASN A 2 13.30 -9.55 -11.17
CA ASN A 2 12.47 -10.08 -10.09
C ASN A 2 11.01 -9.62 -10.28
N GLU A 3 10.09 -10.56 -10.49
CA GLU A 3 8.67 -10.31 -10.76
C GLU A 3 7.98 -9.48 -9.66
N HIS A 4 8.40 -9.66 -8.41
CA HIS A 4 7.89 -8.88 -7.28
C HIS A 4 8.36 -7.43 -7.31
N ALA A 5 9.57 -7.17 -7.80
CA ALA A 5 10.07 -5.80 -7.98
C ALA A 5 9.31 -5.06 -9.09
N ALA A 6 8.97 -5.76 -10.18
CA ALA A 6 8.13 -5.20 -11.24
C ALA A 6 6.70 -4.93 -10.73
N LEU A 7 6.14 -5.83 -9.92
CA LEU A 7 4.85 -5.60 -9.27
C LEU A 7 4.89 -4.42 -8.30
N ALA A 8 5.94 -4.27 -7.51
CA ALA A 8 6.14 -3.13 -6.60
C ALA A 8 6.17 -1.80 -7.36
N ALA A 9 6.85 -1.74 -8.51
CA ALA A 9 6.86 -0.55 -9.37
C ALA A 9 5.44 -0.20 -9.86
N ARG A 10 4.66 -1.19 -10.31
CA ARG A 10 3.26 -1.00 -10.75
C ARG A 10 2.35 -0.56 -9.61
N VAL A 11 2.55 -1.08 -8.39
CA VAL A 11 1.80 -0.62 -7.20
C VAL A 11 2.06 0.85 -6.95
N LEU A 12 3.32 1.28 -6.98
CA LEU A 12 3.68 2.68 -6.76
C LEU A 12 3.08 3.58 -7.85
N GLU A 13 3.17 3.16 -9.12
CA GLU A 13 2.55 3.88 -10.25
C GLU A 13 1.04 4.08 -10.05
N VAL A 14 0.31 3.07 -9.56
CA VAL A 14 -1.13 3.21 -9.25
C VAL A 14 -1.38 4.19 -8.10
N LEU A 15 -0.50 4.25 -7.12
CA LEU A 15 -0.65 5.11 -5.94
C LEU A 15 -0.21 6.57 -6.18
N THR A 16 0.67 6.81 -7.15
CA THR A 16 1.25 8.14 -7.40
C THR A 16 0.96 8.69 -8.79
N GLY A 17 0.31 7.91 -9.66
CA GLY A 17 0.00 8.31 -11.03
C GLY A 17 -1.04 9.43 -11.13
N PRO A 18 -1.23 10.00 -12.35
CA PRO A 18 -2.23 11.03 -12.58
C PRO A 18 -3.63 10.58 -12.16
N GLY A 19 -4.30 11.37 -11.33
CA GLY A 19 -5.62 11.03 -10.78
C GLY A 19 -5.60 10.09 -9.58
N ALA A 20 -4.42 9.69 -9.07
CA ALA A 20 -4.32 8.91 -7.86
C ALA A 20 -4.75 9.72 -6.62
N SER A 21 -5.56 9.08 -5.78
CA SER A 21 -6.00 9.68 -4.52
C SER A 21 -4.87 9.63 -3.48
N ARG A 22 -4.59 10.75 -2.82
CA ARG A 22 -3.69 10.80 -1.66
C ARG A 22 -4.21 10.00 -0.46
N ALA A 23 -5.49 9.63 -0.45
CA ALA A 23 -6.04 8.73 0.56
C ALA A 23 -5.44 7.32 0.50
N GLY A 24 -4.78 6.95 -0.61
CA GLY A 24 -4.26 5.60 -0.82
C GLY A 24 -5.34 4.62 -1.26
N LEU A 25 -4.99 3.34 -1.25
CA LEU A 25 -5.85 2.23 -1.64
C LEU A 25 -5.66 1.06 -0.70
N THR A 26 -6.70 0.29 -0.45
CA THR A 26 -6.57 -0.95 0.29
C THR A 26 -5.76 -2.00 -0.50
N ALA A 27 -5.10 -2.92 0.21
CA ALA A 27 -4.42 -4.05 -0.40
C ALA A 27 -5.39 -4.92 -1.22
N TRP A 28 -6.66 -4.99 -0.81
CA TRP A 28 -7.72 -5.62 -1.60
C TRP A 28 -7.96 -4.90 -2.94
N GLU A 29 -8.14 -3.58 -2.94
CA GLU A 29 -8.33 -2.81 -4.16
C GLU A 29 -7.12 -2.92 -5.10
N LEU A 30 -5.90 -2.85 -4.56
CA LEU A 30 -4.68 -3.06 -5.34
C LEU A 30 -4.64 -4.45 -5.97
N LYS A 31 -5.00 -5.50 -5.22
CA LYS A 31 -5.11 -6.87 -5.73
C LYS A 31 -6.08 -6.95 -6.90
N MET A 32 -7.27 -6.35 -6.76
CA MET A 32 -8.32 -6.38 -7.79
C MET A 32 -7.91 -5.59 -9.04
N ARG A 33 -7.36 -4.39 -8.88
CA ARG A 33 -6.94 -3.53 -10.01
C ARG A 33 -5.77 -4.12 -10.79
N LEU A 34 -4.75 -4.60 -10.07
CA LEU A 34 -3.53 -5.14 -10.69
C LEU A 34 -3.67 -6.60 -11.12
N LYS A 35 -4.77 -7.27 -10.73
CA LYS A 35 -4.98 -8.72 -10.88
C LYS A 35 -3.80 -9.52 -10.34
N ALA A 36 -3.23 -9.06 -9.23
CA ALA A 36 -2.03 -9.64 -8.64
C ALA A 36 -2.38 -10.83 -7.73
N PRO A 37 -1.56 -11.91 -7.71
CA PRO A 37 -1.68 -12.95 -6.70
C PRO A 37 -1.49 -12.37 -5.29
N HIS A 38 -2.23 -12.86 -4.30
CA HIS A 38 -2.22 -12.32 -2.93
C HIS A 38 -0.82 -12.31 -2.30
N THR A 39 -0.11 -13.44 -2.34
CA THR A 39 1.26 -13.55 -1.80
C THR A 39 2.23 -12.64 -2.52
N ALA A 40 2.17 -12.58 -3.86
CA ALA A 40 3.05 -11.72 -4.66
C ALA A 40 2.82 -10.24 -4.33
N LEU A 41 1.56 -9.83 -4.12
CA LEU A 41 1.24 -8.47 -3.69
C LEU A 41 1.85 -8.15 -2.32
N HIS A 42 1.74 -9.05 -1.34
CA HIS A 42 2.29 -8.82 0.00
C HIS A 42 3.83 -8.74 -0.01
N ILE A 43 4.49 -9.56 -0.82
CA ILE A 43 5.95 -9.45 -1.02
C ILE A 43 6.29 -8.09 -1.63
N ALA A 44 5.59 -7.68 -2.70
CA ALA A 44 5.81 -6.38 -3.33
C ALA A 44 5.55 -5.20 -2.37
N LEU A 45 4.51 -5.27 -1.54
CA LEU A 45 4.23 -4.27 -0.52
C LEU A 45 5.34 -4.24 0.56
N GLY A 46 5.81 -5.41 0.99
CA GLY A 46 6.96 -5.51 1.91
C GLY A 46 8.21 -4.82 1.37
N MET A 47 8.52 -5.04 0.09
CA MET A 47 9.65 -4.36 -0.58
C MET A 47 9.48 -2.84 -0.64
N LEU A 48 8.25 -2.33 -0.80
CA LEU A 48 7.99 -0.88 -0.81
C LEU A 48 8.06 -0.27 0.59
N VAL A 49 7.59 -1.00 1.62
CA VAL A 49 7.72 -0.58 3.02
C VAL A 49 9.17 -0.54 3.45
N GLU A 50 9.96 -1.57 3.12
CA GLU A 50 11.40 -1.63 3.41
C GLU A 50 12.15 -0.42 2.84
N ARG A 51 11.73 0.06 1.66
CA ARG A 51 12.30 1.25 1.00
C ARG A 51 11.73 2.58 1.50
N GLY A 52 10.76 2.54 2.41
CA GLY A 52 10.05 3.73 2.88
C GLY A 52 9.20 4.42 1.79
N ALA A 53 8.80 3.69 0.74
CA ALA A 53 8.03 4.24 -0.37
C ALA A 53 6.52 4.27 -0.10
N VAL A 54 6.03 3.41 0.79
CA VAL A 54 4.62 3.35 1.22
C VAL A 54 4.53 3.12 2.72
N THR A 55 3.40 3.53 3.30
CA THR A 55 2.99 3.18 4.66
C THR A 55 1.78 2.26 4.61
N LEU A 56 1.73 1.28 5.52
CA LEU A 56 0.60 0.39 5.72
C LEU A 56 -0.09 0.74 7.03
N THR A 57 -1.40 0.96 6.99
CA THR A 57 -2.23 1.14 8.19
C THR A 57 -3.36 0.12 8.21
N PRO A 58 -3.83 -0.31 9.39
CA PRO A 58 -5.00 -1.18 9.47
C PRO A 58 -6.24 -0.50 8.87
N ALA A 59 -7.03 -1.24 8.10
CA ALA A 59 -8.36 -0.86 7.64
C ALA A 59 -9.28 -2.08 7.81
N GLU A 60 -10.49 -1.94 8.36
CA GLU A 60 -11.43 -3.01 8.74
C GLU A 60 -10.93 -4.48 8.62
N LEU A 61 -10.83 -5.03 7.40
CA LEU A 61 -10.43 -6.42 7.12
C LEU A 61 -9.17 -6.56 6.24
N THR A 62 -8.39 -5.49 6.08
CA THR A 62 -7.23 -5.41 5.18
C THR A 62 -6.23 -4.33 5.62
N LEU A 63 -5.32 -3.95 4.74
CA LEU A 63 -4.36 -2.86 4.96
C LEU A 63 -4.66 -1.73 4.00
N LEU A 64 -4.74 -0.50 4.49
CA LEU A 64 -4.66 0.69 3.67
C LEU A 64 -3.20 0.94 3.29
N VAL A 65 -2.93 1.11 2.00
CA VAL A 65 -1.62 1.39 1.44
C VAL A 65 -1.60 2.84 0.96
N GLN A 66 -0.72 3.65 1.53
CA GLN A 66 -0.57 5.05 1.17
C GLN A 66 0.86 5.31 0.69
N PRO A 67 1.08 6.15 -0.34
CA PRO A 67 2.42 6.55 -0.72
C PRO A 67 3.06 7.38 0.41
N ALA A 68 4.38 7.25 0.57
CA ALA A 68 5.10 8.01 1.59
C ALA A 68 4.88 9.51 1.42
N GLY A 69 4.60 10.21 2.53
CA GLY A 69 4.25 11.63 2.51
C GLY A 69 2.77 11.93 2.25
N ALA A 70 1.93 10.94 1.93
CA ALA A 70 0.50 11.06 2.13
C ALA A 70 0.24 11.20 3.65
N THR A 71 -0.45 12.25 4.05
CA THR A 71 -0.74 12.54 5.45
C THR A 71 -1.45 11.36 6.09
N VAL A 72 -0.75 10.63 6.96
CA VAL A 72 -1.34 9.58 7.80
C VAL A 72 -2.33 10.28 8.73
N PRO A 73 -3.61 9.87 8.80
CA PRO A 73 -4.46 10.25 9.92
C PRO A 73 -3.80 9.66 11.17
N LYS A 74 -3.18 10.50 11.98
CA LYS A 74 -2.76 10.12 13.33
C LYS A 74 -4.04 9.86 14.11
N THR A 75 -4.53 8.63 14.12
CA THR A 75 -5.46 8.22 15.16
C THR A 75 -4.59 7.91 16.38
N PRO A 76 -4.56 8.74 17.43
CA PRO A 76 -3.99 8.29 18.69
C PRO A 76 -4.88 7.14 19.17
N SER A 77 -4.38 5.91 19.12
CA SER A 77 -4.92 4.85 19.99
C SER A 77 -4.55 5.23 21.42
N GLN A 78 -5.35 6.09 22.03
CA GLN A 78 -5.55 6.02 23.46
C GLN A 78 -6.36 4.76 23.72
N LEU A 79 -5.68 3.67 24.03
CA LEU A 79 -6.28 2.61 24.83
C LEU A 79 -5.70 2.74 26.23
N THR A 80 -6.45 3.45 27.06
CA THR A 80 -6.35 3.44 28.52
C THR A 80 -6.62 2.05 29.08
N ALA A 81 -5.74 1.59 29.95
CA ALA A 81 -6.08 0.99 31.26
C ALA A 81 -4.87 1.15 32.19
#